data_AF-A0A919K1C3-F1
#
_entry.id   AF-A0A919K1C3-F1
#
_cell.length_a   1.000
_cell.length_b   1.000
_cell.length_c   1.000
_cell.angle_alpha   90.00
_cell.angle_beta   90.00
_cell.angle_gamma   90.00
#
_symmetry.space_group_name_H-M   'P 1'
#
loop_
_entity.id
_entity.type
_entity.pdbx_description
1 polymer ?
#
loop_
_entity_poly.entity_id
_entity_poly.type
_entity_poly.pdbx_seq_one_letter_code
_entity_poly.pdbx_strand_id
1 'polypeptide(L)'
;MAQGTREMPVRADGWRPTDQVFEGIIKRCVEDAEAGASRDGTREYMAGAVILVVLLVVMLMAGVPTEMALLIPGVLFGAGALYMITATKPEPVKRHRALAPLGGPGRLPAGYLVHPRAWQAGMAEHVAYIPESQLRAAAELCSSFPGSVDDLLIFTGTIAAQFPAPRNASGADVDRRARDLVLVGMPILRDYNEKYPAPKPAPAKGKKK
;
A
#
# COMPACT_ATOMS: atom_id res chain seq x y z
N MET A 1 -7.84 -8.25 16.56
CA MET A 1 -8.59 -9.11 15.63
C MET A 1 -7.73 -9.26 14.39
N ALA A 2 -7.30 -10.47 14.03
CA ALA A 2 -6.52 -10.69 12.82
C ALA A 2 -7.41 -10.33 11.62
N GLN A 3 -7.11 -9.22 10.95
CA GLN A 3 -7.78 -8.81 9.72
C GLN A 3 -7.51 -9.89 8.68
N GLY A 4 -8.54 -10.68 8.36
CA GLY A 4 -8.48 -11.61 7.24
C GLY A 4 -8.09 -10.83 5.99
N THR A 5 -7.05 -11.29 5.32
CA THR A 5 -6.56 -10.72 4.06
C THR A 5 -7.73 -10.70 3.08
N ARG A 6 -8.33 -9.54 2.88
CA ARG A 6 -9.45 -9.40 1.95
C ARG A 6 -8.96 -9.76 0.55
N GLU A 7 -9.70 -10.62 -0.12
CA GLU A 7 -9.38 -10.99 -1.49
C GLU A 7 -9.59 -9.79 -2.42
N MET A 8 -8.66 -9.62 -3.37
CA MET A 8 -8.76 -8.55 -4.36
C MET A 8 -9.95 -8.84 -5.28
N PRO A 9 -10.81 -7.85 -5.54
CA PRO A 9 -11.89 -8.04 -6.51
C PRO A 9 -11.28 -8.24 -7.89
N VAL A 10 -11.62 -9.35 -8.53
CA VAL A 10 -11.22 -9.66 -9.90
C VAL A 10 -12.39 -9.36 -10.82
N ARG A 11 -12.15 -8.53 -11.84
CA ARG A 11 -13.15 -8.24 -12.87
C ARG A 11 -13.37 -9.47 -13.74
N ALA A 12 -14.61 -9.65 -14.22
CA ALA A 12 -14.94 -10.76 -15.10
C ALA A 12 -14.17 -10.74 -16.44
N ASP A 13 -13.80 -9.55 -16.92
CA ASP A 13 -13.02 -9.35 -18.15
C ASP A 13 -11.50 -9.44 -17.95
N GLY A 14 -11.03 -9.62 -16.71
CA GLY A 14 -9.61 -9.66 -16.37
C GLY A 14 -8.87 -8.33 -16.57
N TRP A 15 -9.58 -7.24 -16.84
CA TRP A 15 -8.96 -5.94 -17.10
C TRP A 15 -8.23 -5.39 -15.87
N ARG A 16 -7.09 -4.74 -16.12
CA ARG A 16 -6.26 -4.07 -15.11
C ARG A 16 -5.65 -2.81 -15.71
N PRO A 17 -5.43 -1.75 -14.92
CA PRO A 17 -4.71 -0.58 -15.41
C PRO A 17 -3.25 -0.96 -15.71
N THR A 18 -2.72 -0.48 -16.82
CA THR A 18 -1.31 -0.65 -17.22
C THR A 18 -0.73 0.71 -17.60
N ASP A 19 -0.41 1.53 -16.60
CA ASP A 19 0.31 2.80 -16.80
C ASP A 19 1.73 2.67 -16.21
N GLN A 20 2.73 2.88 -17.08
CA GLN A 20 4.15 2.77 -16.71
C GLN A 20 4.55 3.77 -15.61
N VAL A 21 3.94 4.96 -15.59
CA VAL A 21 4.27 6.00 -14.61
C VAL A 21 3.82 5.57 -13.22
N PHE A 22 2.55 5.18 -13.08
CA PHE A 22 2.02 4.72 -11.82
C PHE A 22 2.64 3.38 -11.37
N GLU A 23 2.96 2.48 -12.30
CA GLU A 23 3.72 1.26 -11.97
C GLU A 23 5.09 1.59 -11.37
N GLY A 24 5.81 2.56 -11.95
CA GLY A 24 7.09 3.02 -11.45
C GLY A 24 6.97 3.65 -10.06
N ILE A 25 5.95 4.49 -9.87
CA ILE A 25 5.68 5.17 -8.59
C ILE A 25 5.31 4.15 -7.51
N ILE A 26 4.36 3.25 -7.77
CA ILE A 26 3.94 2.23 -6.79
C ILE A 26 5.12 1.32 -6.45
N LYS A 27 5.89 0.88 -7.45
CA LYS A 27 7.10 0.08 -7.24
C LYS A 27 8.07 0.80 -6.31
N ARG A 28 8.38 2.06 -6.59
CA ARG A 28 9.28 2.87 -5.75
C ARG A 28 8.75 3.00 -4.33
N CYS A 29 7.48 3.30 -4.15
CA CYS A 29 6.87 3.43 -2.83
C CYS A 29 6.94 2.12 -2.02
N VAL A 30 6.74 0.97 -2.67
CA VAL A 30 6.90 -0.35 -2.03
C VAL A 30 8.36 -0.62 -1.67
N GLU A 31 9.28 -0.34 -2.59
CA GLU A 31 10.73 -0.49 -2.35
C GLU A 31 11.22 0.43 -1.22
N ASP A 32 10.75 1.68 -1.16
CA ASP A 32 11.10 2.63 -0.11
C ASP A 32 10.52 2.20 1.25
N ALA A 33 9.32 1.60 1.27
CA ALA A 33 8.74 1.03 2.49
C ALA A 33 9.51 -0.21 2.98
N GLU A 34 10.02 -1.03 2.06
CA GLU A 34 10.90 -2.16 2.35
C GLU A 34 12.29 -1.72 2.84
N ALA A 35 12.87 -0.71 2.19
CA ALA A 35 14.15 -0.13 2.60
C ALA A 35 14.05 0.65 3.91
N GLY A 36 12.89 1.22 4.24
CA GLY A 36 12.63 1.84 5.54
C GLY A 36 12.80 0.85 6.70
N ALA A 37 12.29 -0.37 6.54
CA ALA A 37 12.40 -1.43 7.55
C ALA A 37 13.85 -1.89 7.80
N SER A 38 14.73 -1.85 6.78
CA SER A 38 16.16 -2.15 6.97
C SER A 38 16.94 -0.98 7.58
N ARG A 39 16.48 0.26 7.36
CA ARG A 39 17.11 1.48 7.88
C ARG A 39 16.90 1.65 9.38
N ASP A 40 15.78 1.19 9.93
CA ASP A 40 15.52 1.22 11.37
C ASP A 40 16.48 0.30 12.13
N GLY A 41 16.78 -0.90 11.62
CA GLY A 41 17.83 -1.75 12.17
C GLY A 41 19.22 -1.08 12.16
N THR A 42 19.51 -0.25 11.16
CA THR A 42 20.80 0.47 11.06
C THR A 42 20.96 1.53 12.15
N ARG A 43 19.86 2.16 12.60
CA ARG A 43 19.89 3.15 13.69
C ARG A 43 20.23 2.50 15.03
N GLU A 44 19.70 1.30 15.28
CA GLU A 44 19.98 0.53 16.49
C GLU A 44 21.47 0.12 16.55
N TYR A 45 22.04 -0.31 15.42
CA TYR A 45 23.48 -0.58 15.33
C TYR A 45 24.35 0.65 15.61
N MET A 46 23.98 1.82 15.08
CA MET A 46 24.71 3.06 15.32
C MET A 46 24.63 3.49 16.79
N ALA A 47 23.47 3.37 17.42
CA ALA A 47 23.33 3.66 18.86
C ALA A 47 24.19 2.71 19.71
N GLY A 48 24.18 1.42 19.42
CA GLY A 48 25.02 0.43 20.09
C GLY A 48 26.52 0.70 19.90
N ALA A 49 26.94 1.07 18.69
CA ALA A 49 28.33 1.43 18.39
C ALA A 49 28.79 2.65 19.19
N VAL A 50 27.96 3.70 19.30
CA VAL A 50 28.28 4.90 20.09
C VAL A 50 28.47 4.56 21.58
N ILE A 51 27.61 3.71 22.15
CA ILE A 51 27.72 3.28 23.55
C ILE A 51 29.06 2.55 23.79
N LEU A 52 29.47 1.69 22.87
CA LEU A 52 30.73 0.95 22.97
C LEU A 52 31.96 1.86 22.82
N VAL A 53 31.88 2.89 21.98
CA VAL A 53 32.93 3.93 21.89
C VAL A 53 33.05 4.70 23.20
N VAL A 54 31.93 5.08 23.81
CA VAL A 54 31.94 5.76 25.12
C VAL A 54 32.54 4.85 26.20
N LEU A 55 32.17 3.56 26.21
CA LEU A 55 32.72 2.57 27.14
C LEU A 55 34.24 2.43 26.98
N LEU A 56 34.73 2.34 25.74
CA LEU A 56 36.17 2.30 25.43
C LEU A 56 36.90 3.51 26.02
N VAL A 57 36.37 4.72 25.81
CA VAL A 57 36.98 5.96 26.32
C VAL A 57 37.00 5.98 27.85
N VAL A 58 35.91 5.58 28.50
CA VAL A 58 35.83 5.52 29.97
C VAL A 58 36.83 4.52 30.54
N MET A 59 36.98 3.34 29.92
CA MET A 59 37.95 2.33 30.37
C MET A 59 39.40 2.83 30.25
N LEU A 60 39.73 3.49 29.15
CA LEU A 60 41.05 4.10 28.96
C LEU A 60 41.32 5.20 30.00
N MET A 61 40.33 6.05 30.30
CA MET A 61 40.44 7.09 31.33
C MET A 61 40.56 6.52 32.75
N ALA A 62 40.00 5.33 33.00
CA ALA A 62 40.10 4.62 34.27
C ALA A 62 41.42 3.86 34.44
N GLY A 63 42.35 3.93 33.48
CA GLY A 63 43.65 3.26 33.54
C GLY A 63 43.60 1.76 33.25
N VAL A 64 42.54 1.27 32.61
CA VAL A 64 42.45 -0.12 32.17
C VAL A 64 43.49 -0.36 31.07
N PRO A 65 44.24 -1.48 31.08
CA PRO A 65 45.21 -1.78 30.02
C PRO A 65 44.54 -1.80 28.65
N THR A 66 45.21 -1.20 27.65
CA THR A 66 44.69 -0.98 26.29
C THR A 66 44.12 -2.24 25.64
N GLU A 67 44.75 -3.39 25.90
CA GLU A 67 44.29 -4.69 25.41
C GLU A 67 42.88 -5.01 25.91
N MET A 68 42.62 -4.84 27.21
CA MET A 68 41.31 -5.09 27.81
C MET A 68 40.28 -4.04 27.40
N ALA A 69 40.70 -2.77 27.28
CA ALA A 69 39.84 -1.68 26.83
C ALA A 69 39.34 -1.90 25.39
N LEU A 70 40.10 -2.56 24.53
CA LEU A 70 39.67 -2.95 23.18
C LEU A 70 38.88 -4.26 23.16
N LEU A 71 39.33 -5.26 23.92
CA LEU A 71 38.76 -6.60 23.90
C LEU A 71 37.34 -6.61 24.45
N ILE A 72 37.07 -5.88 25.53
CA ILE A 72 35.74 -5.87 26.18
C ILE A 72 34.65 -5.27 25.26
N PRO A 73 34.79 -4.07 24.69
CA PRO A 73 33.83 -3.55 23.72
C PRO A 73 33.76 -4.38 22.44
N GLY A 74 34.88 -4.95 21.99
CA GLY A 74 34.92 -5.83 20.82
C GLY A 74 34.10 -7.11 21.02
N VAL A 75 34.26 -7.76 22.16
CA VAL A 75 33.46 -8.95 22.53
C VAL A 75 32.00 -8.59 22.73
N LEU A 76 31.70 -7.46 23.39
CA LEU A 76 30.32 -6.98 23.56
C LEU A 76 29.66 -6.66 22.22
N PHE A 77 30.40 -6.08 21.26
CA PHE A 77 29.91 -5.86 19.91
C PHE A 77 29.60 -7.18 19.20
N GLY A 78 30.54 -8.13 19.22
CA GLY A 78 30.36 -9.44 18.60
C GLY A 78 29.19 -10.23 19.20
N ALA A 79 29.10 -10.27 20.53
CA ALA A 79 28.00 -10.91 21.24
C ALA A 79 26.66 -10.21 20.98
N GLY A 80 26.63 -8.88 20.97
CA GLY A 80 25.45 -8.08 20.66
C GLY A 80 24.97 -8.30 19.22
N ALA A 81 25.89 -8.34 18.25
CA ALA A 81 25.56 -8.62 16.85
C ALA A 81 25.00 -10.04 16.68
N LEU A 82 25.63 -11.04 17.30
CA LEU A 82 25.15 -12.43 17.25
C LEU A 82 23.78 -12.58 17.92
N TYR A 83 23.57 -11.91 19.06
CA TYR A 83 22.27 -11.86 19.73
C TYR A 83 21.21 -11.21 18.84
N MET A 84 21.52 -10.09 18.20
CA MET A 84 20.57 -9.44 17.29
C MET A 84 20.23 -10.36 16.11
N ILE A 85 21.20 -11.01 15.47
CA ILE A 85 20.94 -11.95 14.35
C ILE A 85 20.01 -13.10 14.79
N THR A 86 20.12 -13.56 16.03
CA THR A 86 19.35 -14.71 16.53
C THR A 86 18.02 -14.34 17.18
N ALA A 87 17.90 -13.13 17.74
CA ALA A 87 16.74 -12.69 18.54
C ALA A 87 15.87 -11.65 17.82
N THR A 88 16.37 -10.96 16.78
CA THR A 88 15.56 -10.01 16.03
C THR A 88 14.50 -10.76 15.24
N LYS A 89 13.23 -10.50 15.58
CA LYS A 89 12.13 -10.78 14.67
C LYS A 89 12.23 -9.74 13.55
N PRO A 90 12.22 -10.13 12.27
CA PRO A 90 12.24 -9.16 11.18
C PRO A 90 11.11 -8.16 11.42
N GLU A 91 11.44 -6.86 11.49
CA GLU A 91 10.42 -5.84 11.67
C GLU A 91 9.42 -6.00 10.51
N PRO A 92 8.12 -6.16 10.79
CA PRO A 92 7.16 -6.45 9.75
C PRO A 92 7.18 -5.29 8.76
N VAL A 93 7.56 -5.56 7.51
CA VAL A 93 7.50 -4.57 6.44
C VAL A 93 6.08 -4.00 6.43
N LYS A 94 5.94 -2.71 6.74
CA LYS A 94 4.66 -2.01 6.77
C LYS A 94 4.21 -1.68 5.34
N ARG A 95 4.14 -2.70 4.46
CA ARG A 95 3.73 -2.58 3.05
C ARG A 95 2.38 -1.89 2.92
N HIS A 96 1.51 -2.07 3.91
CA HIS A 96 0.21 -1.41 3.97
C HIS A 96 0.25 0.12 4.05
N ARG A 97 1.39 0.71 4.46
CA ARG A 97 1.61 2.16 4.46
C ARG A 97 2.47 2.64 3.29
N ALA A 98 2.83 1.76 2.36
CA ALA A 98 3.72 2.10 1.26
C ALA A 98 3.16 3.25 0.42
N LEU A 99 1.84 3.35 0.28
CA LEU A 99 1.18 4.41 -0.51
C LEU A 99 0.94 5.72 0.26
N ALA A 100 1.29 5.81 1.55
CA ALA A 100 1.10 7.03 2.34
C ALA A 100 1.76 8.29 1.72
N PRO A 101 2.96 8.23 1.11
CA PRO A 101 3.57 9.38 0.44
C PRO A 101 2.76 9.93 -0.75
N LEU A 102 1.88 9.11 -1.34
CA LEU A 102 0.98 9.51 -2.43
C LEU A 102 -0.37 10.07 -1.92
N GLY A 103 -0.50 10.28 -0.60
CA GLY A 103 -1.77 10.62 0.03
C GLY A 103 -2.64 9.41 0.34
N GLY A 104 -2.10 8.20 0.23
CA GLY A 104 -2.77 6.94 0.52
C GLY A 104 -3.36 6.23 -0.71
N PRO A 105 -3.79 4.96 -0.54
CA PRO A 105 -4.35 4.15 -1.61
C PRO A 105 -5.60 4.77 -2.26
N GLY A 106 -6.43 5.47 -1.49
CA GLY A 106 -7.65 6.13 -1.98
C GLY A 106 -7.42 7.20 -3.06
N ARG A 107 -6.21 7.80 -3.10
CA ARG A 107 -5.84 8.84 -4.08
C ARG A 107 -5.36 8.31 -5.42
N LEU A 108 -5.16 7.00 -5.54
CA LEU A 108 -4.83 6.39 -6.82
C LEU A 108 -6.02 6.53 -7.80
N PRO A 109 -5.78 6.54 -9.11
CA PRO A 109 -6.85 6.47 -10.09
C PRO A 109 -7.74 5.24 -9.84
N ALA A 110 -9.04 5.37 -10.07
CA ALA A 110 -10.04 4.35 -9.75
C ALA A 110 -9.67 2.94 -10.24
N GLY A 111 -9.09 2.82 -11.43
CA GLY A 111 -8.63 1.55 -11.99
C GLY A 111 -7.64 0.78 -11.10
N TYR A 112 -6.87 1.46 -10.24
CA TYR A 112 -5.89 0.83 -9.35
C TYR A 112 -6.51 0.06 -8.19
N LEU A 113 -7.83 0.16 -8.00
CA LEU A 113 -8.57 -0.70 -7.07
C LEU A 113 -8.35 -2.20 -7.32
N VAL A 114 -8.24 -2.59 -8.60
CA VAL A 114 -8.05 -3.99 -9.03
C VAL A 114 -6.59 -4.32 -9.36
N HIS A 115 -5.65 -3.43 -8.98
CA HIS A 115 -4.24 -3.59 -9.31
C HIS A 115 -3.50 -4.39 -8.22
N PRO A 116 -2.86 -5.55 -8.55
CA PRO A 116 -2.27 -6.44 -7.55
C PRO A 116 -1.23 -5.77 -6.63
N ARG A 117 -0.39 -4.90 -7.18
CA ARG A 117 0.66 -4.24 -6.40
C ARG A 117 0.08 -3.16 -5.49
N ALA A 118 -0.94 -2.43 -5.96
CA ALA A 118 -1.66 -1.47 -5.13
C ALA A 118 -2.43 -2.19 -4.01
N TRP A 119 -2.98 -3.37 -4.29
CA TRP A 119 -3.61 -4.27 -3.31
C TRP A 119 -2.69 -4.59 -2.14
N GLN A 120 -1.49 -5.08 -2.45
CA GLN A 120 -0.46 -5.42 -1.47
C GLN A 120 0.14 -4.20 -0.76
N ALA A 121 0.12 -3.03 -1.40
CA ALA A 121 0.66 -1.78 -0.90
C ALA A 121 -0.30 -0.98 0.00
N GLY A 122 -1.42 -1.59 0.43
CA GLY A 122 -2.34 -1.02 1.42
C GLY A 122 -3.79 -0.84 0.96
N MET A 123 -4.13 -1.08 -0.31
CA MET A 123 -5.52 -0.97 -0.76
C MET A 123 -6.43 -1.98 -0.04
N ALA A 124 -5.95 -3.19 0.25
CA ALA A 124 -6.73 -4.20 0.97
C ALA A 124 -7.22 -3.72 2.35
N GLU A 125 -6.36 -3.00 3.08
CA GLU A 125 -6.69 -2.41 4.38
C GLU A 125 -7.61 -1.19 4.21
N HIS A 126 -7.36 -0.37 3.19
CA HIS A 126 -8.18 0.80 2.87
C HIS A 126 -9.64 0.43 2.64
N VAL A 127 -9.89 -0.65 1.91
CA VAL A 127 -11.25 -1.10 1.59
C VAL A 127 -11.81 -2.11 2.59
N ALA A 128 -11.12 -2.40 3.70
CA ALA A 128 -11.51 -3.45 4.63
C ALA A 128 -12.95 -3.33 5.17
N TYR A 129 -13.45 -2.09 5.33
CA TYR A 129 -14.77 -1.81 5.88
C TYR A 129 -15.86 -1.61 4.81
N ILE A 130 -15.52 -1.67 3.52
CA ILE A 130 -16.48 -1.48 2.43
C ILE A 130 -17.31 -2.75 2.25
N PRO A 131 -18.65 -2.68 2.12
CA PRO A 131 -19.48 -3.85 1.82
C PRO A 131 -19.03 -4.56 0.53
N GLU A 132 -19.01 -5.90 0.53
CA GLU A 132 -18.51 -6.71 -0.59
C GLU A 132 -19.25 -6.42 -1.91
N SER A 133 -20.56 -6.20 -1.87
CA SER A 133 -21.35 -5.83 -3.04
C SER A 133 -20.94 -4.48 -3.64
N GLN A 134 -20.58 -3.51 -2.80
CA GLN A 134 -20.09 -2.20 -3.25
C GLN A 134 -18.69 -2.34 -3.85
N LEU A 135 -17.80 -3.11 -3.22
CA LEU A 135 -16.44 -3.32 -3.70
C LEU A 135 -16.43 -4.02 -5.07
N ARG A 136 -17.26 -5.05 -5.27
CA ARG A 136 -17.42 -5.72 -6.57
C ARG A 136 -17.98 -4.79 -7.64
N ALA A 137 -18.99 -4.00 -7.30
CA ALA A 137 -19.53 -3.00 -8.23
C ALA A 137 -18.49 -1.93 -8.60
N ALA A 138 -17.73 -1.44 -7.62
CA ALA A 138 -16.63 -0.50 -7.83
C ALA A 138 -15.58 -1.10 -8.77
N ALA A 139 -15.19 -2.36 -8.57
CA ALA A 139 -14.25 -3.05 -9.44
C ALA A 139 -14.74 -3.16 -10.89
N GLU A 140 -16.04 -3.35 -11.13
CA GLU A 140 -16.58 -3.36 -12.50
C GLU A 140 -16.63 -1.97 -13.15
N LEU A 141 -16.89 -0.93 -12.36
CA LEU A 141 -17.01 0.45 -12.84
C LEU A 141 -15.66 1.18 -12.98
N CYS A 142 -14.59 0.65 -12.38
CA CYS A 142 -13.32 1.36 -12.22
C CYS A 142 -12.62 1.75 -13.52
N SER A 143 -12.85 1.01 -14.62
CA SER A 143 -12.28 1.31 -15.94
C SER A 143 -12.89 2.54 -16.60
N SER A 144 -14.14 2.84 -16.25
CA SER A 144 -14.93 3.93 -16.85
C SER A 144 -15.05 5.14 -15.93
N PHE A 145 -14.56 5.04 -14.70
CA PHE A 145 -14.66 6.08 -13.69
C PHE A 145 -13.47 7.06 -13.80
N PRO A 146 -13.69 8.37 -14.03
CA PRO A 146 -12.62 9.34 -14.33
C PRO A 146 -11.91 9.92 -13.09
N GLY A 147 -12.17 9.39 -11.89
CA GLY A 147 -11.66 9.92 -10.62
C GLY A 147 -10.75 8.97 -9.84
N SER A 148 -10.59 9.27 -8.55
CA SER A 148 -9.80 8.45 -7.64
C SER A 148 -10.57 7.23 -7.12
N VAL A 149 -9.88 6.32 -6.44
CA VAL A 149 -10.52 5.18 -5.76
C VAL A 149 -11.50 5.66 -4.70
N ASP A 150 -11.18 6.69 -3.91
CA ASP A 150 -12.11 7.23 -2.90
C ASP A 150 -13.38 7.77 -3.53
N ASP A 151 -13.25 8.52 -4.64
CA ASP A 151 -14.41 9.07 -5.35
C ASP A 151 -15.31 7.94 -5.89
N LEU A 152 -14.72 6.87 -6.40
CA LEU A 152 -15.44 5.67 -6.88
C LEU A 152 -16.16 4.96 -5.72
N LEU A 153 -15.51 4.82 -4.56
CA LEU A 153 -16.12 4.19 -3.38
C LEU A 153 -17.26 5.05 -2.82
N ILE A 154 -17.10 6.38 -2.81
CA ILE A 154 -18.17 7.31 -2.45
C ILE A 154 -19.33 7.21 -3.44
N PHE A 155 -19.04 7.15 -4.74
CA PHE A 155 -20.05 7.01 -5.79
C PHE A 155 -20.87 5.72 -5.61
N THR A 156 -20.19 4.57 -5.50
CA THR A 156 -20.87 3.27 -5.31
C THR A 156 -21.58 3.19 -3.95
N GLY A 157 -21.02 3.79 -2.90
CA GLY A 157 -21.66 3.93 -1.61
C GLY A 157 -22.93 4.77 -1.66
N THR A 158 -22.94 5.87 -2.42
CA THR A 158 -24.09 6.75 -2.62
C THR A 158 -25.23 6.02 -3.33
N ILE A 159 -24.91 5.26 -4.38
CA ILE A 159 -25.90 4.42 -5.06
C ILE A 159 -26.43 3.35 -4.09
N ALA A 160 -25.55 2.68 -3.36
CA ALA A 160 -25.94 1.62 -2.43
C ALA A 160 -26.79 2.11 -1.26
N ALA A 161 -26.68 3.38 -0.86
CA ALA A 161 -27.54 3.98 0.14
C ALA A 161 -29.01 4.07 -0.33
N GLN A 162 -29.26 4.14 -1.64
CA GLN A 162 -30.61 4.14 -2.21
C GLN A 162 -31.24 2.74 -2.24
N PHE A 163 -30.42 1.69 -2.11
CA PHE A 163 -30.84 0.29 -2.14
C PHE A 163 -30.35 -0.44 -0.87
N PRO A 164 -31.03 -0.26 0.28
CA PRO A 164 -30.58 -0.83 1.55
C PRO A 164 -30.48 -2.36 1.48
N ALA A 165 -29.43 -2.90 2.11
CA ALA A 165 -29.15 -4.34 2.11
C ALA A 165 -30.13 -5.10 3.02
N PRO A 166 -30.54 -6.33 2.67
CA PRO A 166 -31.15 -7.23 3.64
C PRO A 166 -30.13 -7.56 4.74
N ARG A 167 -30.60 -7.64 6.00
CA ARG A 167 -29.76 -7.90 7.19
C ARG A 167 -28.97 -9.22 7.12
N ASN A 168 -29.46 -10.20 6.37
CA ASN A 168 -28.85 -11.52 6.18
C ASN A 168 -28.66 -11.79 4.68
N ALA A 169 -27.69 -11.13 4.05
CA ALA A 169 -27.40 -11.34 2.64
C ALA A 169 -26.63 -12.66 2.43
N SER A 170 -27.15 -13.53 1.57
CA SER A 170 -26.41 -14.68 1.04
C SER A 170 -25.36 -14.23 0.01
N GLY A 171 -24.43 -15.11 -0.38
CA GLY A 171 -23.47 -14.81 -1.46
C GLY A 171 -24.16 -14.44 -2.78
N ALA A 172 -25.27 -15.09 -3.11
CA ALA A 172 -26.07 -14.76 -4.29
C ALA A 172 -26.70 -13.36 -4.21
N ASP A 173 -27.07 -12.90 -3.01
CA ASP A 173 -27.59 -11.55 -2.80
C ASP A 173 -26.51 -10.49 -2.98
N VAL A 174 -25.25 -10.79 -2.58
CA VAL A 174 -24.10 -9.92 -2.80
C VAL A 174 -23.85 -9.71 -4.30
N ASP A 175 -23.86 -10.79 -5.08
CA ASP A 175 -23.65 -10.73 -6.53
C ASP A 175 -24.78 -10.03 -7.26
N ARG A 176 -26.03 -10.33 -6.89
CA ARG A 176 -27.20 -9.64 -7.43
C ARG A 176 -27.11 -8.15 -7.16
N ARG A 177 -26.81 -7.76 -5.91
CA ARG A 177 -26.70 -6.35 -5.54
C ARG A 177 -25.54 -5.66 -6.25
N ALA A 178 -24.39 -6.32 -6.40
CA ALA A 178 -23.28 -5.77 -7.18
C ALA A 178 -23.72 -5.47 -8.63
N ARG A 179 -24.44 -6.39 -9.27
CA ARG A 179 -25.01 -6.17 -10.62
C ARG A 179 -25.98 -5.00 -10.64
N ASP A 180 -26.90 -4.91 -9.67
CA ASP A 180 -27.87 -3.82 -9.59
C ASP A 180 -27.18 -2.45 -9.44
N LEU A 181 -26.12 -2.37 -8.63
CA LEU A 181 -25.31 -1.16 -8.48
C LEU A 181 -24.62 -0.76 -9.78
N VAL A 182 -24.08 -1.73 -10.53
CA VAL A 182 -23.46 -1.48 -11.84
C VAL A 182 -24.49 -1.02 -12.87
N LEU A 183 -25.68 -1.64 -12.89
CA LEU A 183 -26.77 -1.27 -13.80
C LEU A 183 -27.24 0.17 -13.59
N VAL A 184 -27.24 0.66 -12.35
CA VAL A 184 -27.58 2.05 -12.02
C VAL A 184 -26.39 2.99 -12.28
N GLY A 185 -25.18 2.59 -11.91
CA GLY A 185 -23.99 3.44 -11.99
C GLY A 185 -23.49 3.67 -13.41
N MET A 186 -23.53 2.65 -14.27
CA MET A 186 -22.93 2.71 -15.60
C MET A 186 -23.57 3.75 -16.54
N PRO A 187 -24.91 3.90 -16.60
CA PRO A 187 -25.54 4.98 -17.37
C PRO A 187 -25.13 6.38 -16.89
N ILE A 188 -24.98 6.58 -15.57
CA ILE A 188 -24.56 7.86 -14.99
C ILE A 188 -23.12 8.18 -15.41
N LEU A 189 -22.22 7.20 -15.35
CA LEU A 189 -20.83 7.38 -15.78
C LEU A 189 -20.73 7.65 -17.28
N ARG A 190 -21.57 6.97 -18.08
CA ARG A 190 -21.62 7.21 -19.53
C ARG A 190 -22.05 8.64 -19.83
N ASP A 191 -23.15 9.12 -19.24
CA ASP A 191 -23.63 10.50 -19.42
C ASP A 191 -22.58 11.52 -18.93
N TYR A 192 -21.90 11.25 -17.81
CA TYR A 192 -20.81 12.09 -17.33
C TYR A 192 -19.64 12.16 -18.33
N ASN A 193 -19.18 11.01 -18.83
CA ASN A 193 -18.05 10.93 -19.76
C ASN A 193 -18.38 11.53 -21.14
N GLU A 194 -19.65 11.44 -21.57
CA GLU A 194 -20.13 12.11 -22.79
C GLU A 194 -20.15 13.63 -22.62
N LYS A 195 -20.54 14.14 -21.43
CA LYS A 195 -20.54 15.58 -21.12
C LYS A 195 -19.15 16.16 -20.88
N TYR A 196 -18.26 15.37 -20.28
CA TYR A 196 -16.91 15.78 -19.87
C TYR A 196 -15.87 14.81 -20.44
N PRO A 197 -15.66 14.82 -21.77
CA PRO A 197 -14.71 13.91 -22.40
C PRO A 197 -13.28 14.21 -21.93
N ALA A 198 -12.50 13.14 -21.76
CA ALA A 198 -11.09 13.28 -21.42
C ALA A 198 -10.36 14.13 -22.48
N PRO A 199 -9.44 15.02 -22.06
CA PRO A 199 -8.66 15.82 -23.00
C PRO A 199 -7.87 14.90 -23.93
N LYS A 200 -7.98 15.13 -25.25
CA LYS A 200 -7.25 14.33 -26.24
C LYS A 200 -5.74 14.48 -26.00
N PRO A 201 -4.96 13.38 -25.99
CA PRO A 201 -3.52 13.47 -25.86
C PRO A 201 -2.97 14.34 -27.00
N ALA A 202 -2.09 15.29 -26.65
CA ALA A 202 -1.46 16.16 -27.63
C ALA A 202 -0.77 15.32 -28.71
N PRO A 203 -0.87 15.69 -30.00
CA PRO A 203 -0.21 14.94 -31.06
C PRO A 203 1.29 14.88 -30.74
N ALA A 204 1.84 13.67 -30.73
CA ALA A 204 3.27 13.46 -30.52
C ALA A 204 4.02 14.34 -31.51
N LYS A 205 4.71 15.37 -31.01
CA LYS A 205 5.55 16.24 -31.86
C LYS A 205 6.56 15.34 -32.55
N GLY A 206 6.32 15.08 -33.83
CA GLY A 206 7.19 14.25 -34.65
C GLY A 206 8.62 14.76 -34.55
N LYS A 207 9.54 13.86 -34.22
CA LYS A 207 10.97 14.07 -34.44
C LYS A 207 11.14 14.43 -35.91
N LYS A 208 11.43 15.70 -36.21
CA LYS A 208 12.00 16.07 -37.51
C LYS A 208 13.32 15.33 -37.63
N LYS A 209 13.41 14.45 -38.62
CA LYS A 209 14.65 13.85 -39.10
C LYS A 209 15.56 14.94 -39.66
#